data_AF-A0A1M4SSU0-F1
#
_entry.id   AF-A0A1M4SSU0-F1
#
_cell.length_a   1.000
_cell.length_b   1.000
_cell.length_c   1.000
_cell.angle_alpha   90.00
_cell.angle_beta   90.00
_cell.angle_gamma   90.00
#
_symmetry.space_group_name_H-M   'P 1'
#
loop_
_entity.id
_entity.type
_entity.pdbx_description
1 polymer ?
#
loop_
_entity_poly.entity_id
_entity_poly.type
_entity_poly.pdbx_seq_one_letter_code
_entity_poly.pdbx_strand_id
1 'polypeptide(L)'
;MEYIDIVLKFIIAFGIFNVWLIRYNKPTTWRGAKANNMVDEFKAYGLPKTAVPIIGGLKILAAIGLIVSYWIPQIELYSALIMAVLMIGAISMHVKINDELKKSLPAFLMLLLSLAVMLID
;
A
#
# COMPACT_ATOMS: atom_id res chain seq x y z
N MET A 1 -1.97 -20.33 -13.73
CA MET A 1 -2.05 -18.96 -13.19
C MET A 1 -1.69 -18.92 -11.72
N GLU A 2 -1.99 -19.97 -10.95
CA GLU A 2 -1.68 -20.09 -9.52
C GLU A 2 -0.27 -19.59 -9.09
N TYR A 3 0.80 -20.05 -9.74
CA TYR A 3 2.16 -19.57 -9.40
C TYR A 3 2.36 -18.06 -9.64
N ILE A 4 1.73 -17.50 -10.68
CA ILE A 4 1.81 -16.07 -10.98
C ILE A 4 1.13 -15.28 -9.86
N ASP A 5 -0.09 -15.67 -9.53
CA ASP A 5 -0.88 -15.07 -8.48
C ASP A 5 -0.14 -15.09 -7.11
N ILE A 6 0.41 -16.25 -6.71
CA ILE A 6 1.24 -16.38 -5.51
C ILE A 6 2.39 -15.36 -5.53
N VAL A 7 3.12 -15.25 -6.65
CA VAL A 7 4.23 -14.30 -6.78
C VAL A 7 3.75 -12.86 -6.63
N LEU A 8 2.60 -12.48 -7.22
CA LEU A 8 2.04 -11.13 -7.09
C LEU A 8 1.70 -10.79 -5.64
N LYS A 9 1.07 -11.71 -4.90
CA LYS A 9 0.75 -11.53 -3.47
C LYS A 9 2.00 -11.25 -2.64
N PHE A 10 3.06 -12.03 -2.85
CA PHE A 10 4.33 -11.84 -2.15
C PHE A 10 5.00 -10.50 -2.51
N ILE A 11 4.97 -10.08 -3.78
CA ILE A 11 5.48 -8.76 -4.20
C ILE A 11 4.74 -7.64 -3.48
N ILE A 12 3.40 -7.70 -3.45
CA ILE A 12 2.57 -6.70 -2.75
C ILE A 12 2.92 -6.67 -1.26
N ALA A 13 2.90 -7.84 -0.60
CA ALA A 13 3.10 -7.93 0.83
C ALA A 13 4.48 -7.44 1.26
N PHE A 14 5.54 -7.89 0.59
CA PHE A 14 6.90 -7.44 0.90
C PHE A 14 7.13 -5.97 0.57
N GLY A 15 6.52 -5.45 -0.50
CA GLY A 15 6.57 -4.02 -0.79
C GLY A 15 5.92 -3.18 0.31
N ILE A 16 4.77 -3.60 0.83
CA ILE A 16 4.08 -2.94 1.94
C ILE A 16 4.89 -3.03 3.23
N PHE A 17 5.43 -4.21 3.57
CA PHE A 17 6.29 -4.38 4.75
C PHE A 17 7.55 -3.51 4.67
N ASN A 18 8.19 -3.42 3.50
CA ASN A 18 9.33 -2.56 3.30
C ASN A 18 9.00 -1.08 3.61
N VAL A 19 7.86 -0.58 3.12
CA VAL A 19 7.46 0.81 3.34
C VAL A 19 7.05 1.06 4.79
N TRP A 20 6.23 0.18 5.37
CA TRP A 20 5.57 0.42 6.65
C TRP A 20 6.31 -0.09 7.88
N LEU A 21 7.23 -1.07 7.72
CA LEU A 21 8.03 -1.59 8.82
C LEU A 21 9.48 -1.10 8.76
N ILE A 22 10.11 -1.10 7.57
CA ILE A 22 11.55 -0.81 7.43
C ILE A 22 11.82 0.66 7.15
N ARG A 23 11.05 1.28 6.25
CA ARG A 23 11.25 2.65 5.79
C ARG A 23 10.38 3.68 6.50
N TYR A 24 9.57 3.27 7.48
CA TYR A 24 8.59 4.12 8.17
C TYR A 24 9.15 5.48 8.64
N ASN A 25 10.37 5.49 9.18
CA ASN A 25 11.05 6.70 9.68
C ASN A 25 12.26 7.14 8.83
N LYS A 26 12.32 6.73 7.56
CA LYS A 26 13.42 7.05 6.65
C LYS A 26 12.97 8.01 5.55
N PRO A 27 13.80 8.97 5.12
CA PRO A 27 13.51 9.83 3.97
C PRO A 27 13.59 9.01 2.68
N THR A 28 12.75 9.32 1.70
CA THR A 28 12.72 8.60 0.43
C THR A 28 12.20 9.51 -0.68
N THR A 29 12.66 9.31 -1.92
CA THR A 29 12.21 10.07 -3.10
C THR A 29 10.73 9.90 -3.42
N TRP A 30 10.10 8.87 -2.86
CA TRP A 30 8.69 8.53 -3.05
C TRP A 30 7.76 9.16 -2.02
N ARG A 31 8.29 9.74 -0.93
CA ARG A 31 7.44 10.34 0.11
C ARG A 31 6.73 11.58 -0.40
N GLY A 32 5.52 11.80 0.08
CA GLY A 32 4.77 13.00 -0.23
C GLY A 32 5.42 14.28 0.28
N ALA A 33 5.28 15.38 -0.47
CA ALA A 33 5.91 16.67 -0.18
C ALA A 33 7.43 16.55 0.09
N LYS A 34 7.95 17.28 1.09
CA LYS A 34 9.34 17.19 1.57
C LYS A 34 9.42 16.40 2.89
N ALA A 35 8.58 15.37 3.06
CA ALA A 35 8.49 14.62 4.30
C ALA A 35 9.73 13.73 4.54
N ASN A 36 10.19 13.67 5.80
CA ASN A 36 11.31 12.81 6.18
C ASN A 36 10.86 11.46 6.76
N ASN A 37 9.62 11.39 7.26
CA ASN A 37 9.02 10.19 7.82
C ASN A 37 7.51 10.12 7.50
N MET A 38 6.84 9.04 7.90
CA MET A 38 5.44 8.80 7.57
C MET A 38 4.49 9.77 8.26
N VAL A 39 4.85 10.25 9.45
CA VAL A 39 4.04 11.22 10.21
C VAL A 39 4.07 12.59 9.52
N ASP A 40 5.24 13.03 9.07
CA ASP A 40 5.40 14.28 8.31
C ASP A 40 4.62 14.25 7.00
N GLU A 41 4.61 13.10 6.33
CA GLU A 41 3.89 12.88 5.08
C GLU A 41 2.38 12.99 5.27
N PHE A 42 1.83 12.34 6.30
CA PHE A 42 0.41 12.46 6.63
C PHE A 42 0.03 13.87 7.08
N LYS A 43 0.94 14.56 7.80
CA LYS A 43 0.76 15.97 8.15
C LYS A 43 0.68 16.84 6.89
N ALA A 44 1.53 16.59 5.89
CA ALA A 44 1.48 17.29 4.61
C ALA A 44 0.15 17.05 3.86
N TYR A 45 -0.41 15.83 3.94
CA TYR A 45 -1.75 15.52 3.41
C TYR A 45 -2.90 16.23 4.15
N GLY A 46 -2.62 16.88 5.28
CA GLY A 46 -3.62 17.49 6.16
C GLY A 46 -4.40 16.45 6.97
N LEU A 47 -3.81 15.27 7.22
CA LEU A 47 -4.40 14.21 8.03
C LEU A 47 -3.90 14.25 9.48
N PRO A 48 -4.72 13.85 10.47
CA PRO A 48 -4.30 13.78 11.86
C PRO A 48 -3.28 12.66 12.07
N LYS A 49 -2.41 12.81 13.08
CA LYS A 49 -1.40 11.80 13.46
C LYS A 49 -2.02 10.42 13.75
N THR A 50 -3.26 10.38 14.23
CA THR A 50 -4.00 9.14 14.50
C THR A 50 -4.31 8.34 13.23
N ALA A 51 -4.38 8.97 12.05
CA ALA A 51 -4.61 8.27 10.79
C ALA A 51 -3.41 7.42 10.37
N VAL A 52 -2.18 7.76 10.79
CA VAL A 52 -0.96 7.05 10.43
C VAL A 52 -0.99 5.57 10.86
N PRO A 53 -1.19 5.23 12.15
CA PRO A 53 -1.26 3.84 12.58
C PRO A 53 -2.51 3.11 12.06
N ILE A 54 -3.63 3.81 11.81
CA ILE A 54 -4.84 3.21 11.26
C ILE A 54 -4.59 2.74 9.82
N ILE A 55 -4.14 3.64 8.95
CA ILE A 55 -3.87 3.32 7.54
C ILE A 55 -2.71 2.33 7.43
N GLY A 56 -1.66 2.50 8.23
CA GLY A 56 -0.55 1.56 8.27
C GLY A 56 -0.95 0.16 8.72
N GLY A 57 -1.72 0.07 9.80
CA GLY A 57 -2.25 -1.19 10.32
C GLY A 57 -3.12 -1.89 9.29
N LEU A 58 -4.04 -1.18 8.63
CA LEU A 58 -4.87 -1.76 7.57
C LEU A 58 -4.04 -2.28 6.39
N LYS A 59 -3.01 -1.54 5.96
CA LYS A 59 -2.10 -2.01 4.89
C LYS A 59 -1.33 -3.27 5.30
N ILE A 60 -0.82 -3.31 6.53
CA ILE A 60 -0.10 -4.48 7.05
C ILE A 60 -1.05 -5.69 7.17
N LEU A 61 -2.27 -5.49 7.69
CA LEU A 61 -3.27 -6.57 7.79
C LEU A 61 -3.67 -7.11 6.42
N ALA A 62 -3.90 -6.23 5.43
CA ALA A 62 -4.19 -6.66 4.06
C ALA A 62 -3.00 -7.41 3.43
N ALA A 63 -1.77 -6.95 3.66
CA ALA A 63 -0.56 -7.65 3.19
C ALA A 63 -0.39 -9.03 3.83
N ILE A 64 -0.66 -9.17 5.13
CA ILE A 64 -0.67 -10.48 5.81
C ILE A 64 -1.79 -11.35 5.25
N GLY A 65 -2.98 -10.79 5.05
CA GLY A 65 -4.13 -11.49 4.47
C GLY A 65 -3.84 -12.07 3.07
N LEU A 66 -3.13 -11.32 2.22
CA LEU A 66 -2.68 -11.82 0.90
C LEU A 66 -1.71 -13.00 1.01
N ILE A 67 -0.83 -13.04 2.02
CA ILE A 67 0.06 -14.19 2.24
C ILE A 67 -0.75 -15.37 2.78
N VAL A 68 -1.62 -15.12 3.76
CA VAL A 68 -2.44 -16.16 4.40
C VAL A 68 -3.46 -16.77 3.44
N SER A 69 -3.87 -16.04 2.39
CA SER A 69 -4.85 -16.54 1.42
C SER A 69 -4.38 -17.77 0.66
N TYR A 70 -3.07 -18.04 0.63
CA TYR A 70 -2.52 -19.29 0.13
C TYR A 70 -3.10 -20.53 0.85
N TRP A 71 -3.35 -20.43 2.17
CA TRP A 71 -3.99 -21.50 2.94
C TRP A 71 -5.51 -21.32 3.07
N ILE A 72 -6.00 -20.08 2.98
CA ILE A 72 -7.41 -19.72 3.16
C ILE A 72 -7.86 -18.88 1.95
N PRO A 73 -8.16 -19.47 0.78
CA PRO A 73 -8.43 -18.72 -0.44
C PRO A 73 -9.56 -17.68 -0.29
N GLN A 74 -10.52 -17.92 0.60
CA GLN A 74 -11.68 -17.05 0.82
C GLN A 74 -11.31 -15.63 1.27
N ILE A 75 -10.11 -15.40 1.85
CA ILE A 75 -9.70 -14.06 2.33
C ILE A 75 -8.96 -13.25 1.27
N GLU A 76 -8.65 -13.85 0.12
CA GLU A 76 -7.86 -13.25 -0.95
C GLU A 76 -8.49 -11.97 -1.51
N LEU A 77 -9.70 -12.13 -2.06
CA LEU A 77 -10.44 -11.05 -2.68
C LEU A 77 -10.62 -9.87 -1.72
N TYR A 78 -10.94 -10.16 -0.45
CA TYR A 78 -11.10 -9.11 0.57
C TYR A 78 -9.78 -8.39 0.85
N SER A 79 -8.66 -9.13 0.95
CA SER A 79 -7.34 -8.56 1.21
C SER A 79 -6.85 -7.69 0.05
N ALA A 80 -7.02 -8.18 -1.19
CA ALA A 80 -6.68 -7.44 -2.40
C ALA A 80 -7.54 -6.19 -2.57
N LEU A 81 -8.86 -6.29 -2.30
CA LEU A 81 -9.77 -5.15 -2.35
C LEU A 81 -9.41 -4.07 -1.32
N ILE A 82 -9.15 -4.45 -0.07
CA ILE A 82 -8.70 -3.51 0.97
C ILE A 82 -7.40 -2.82 0.52
N MET A 83 -6.42 -3.59 0.02
CA MET A 83 -5.17 -3.03 -0.49
C MET A 83 -5.42 -2.01 -1.62
N ALA A 84 -6.24 -2.37 -2.61
CA ALA A 84 -6.58 -1.52 -3.75
C ALA A 84 -7.23 -0.20 -3.30
N VAL A 85 -8.22 -0.26 -2.41
CA VAL A 85 -8.89 0.93 -1.86
C VAL A 85 -7.89 1.84 -1.13
N LEU A 86 -6.99 1.26 -0.34
CA LEU A 86 -5.95 2.03 0.36
C LEU A 86 -4.92 2.64 -0.60
N MET A 87 -4.64 2.01 -1.74
CA MET A 87 -3.77 2.58 -2.77
C MET A 87 -4.45 3.74 -3.51
N ILE A 88 -5.73 3.63 -3.83
CA ILE A 88 -6.52 4.74 -4.39
C ILE A 88 -6.50 5.93 -3.43
N GLY A 89 -6.69 5.69 -2.13
CA GLY A 89 -6.57 6.71 -1.10
C GLY A 89 -5.19 7.37 -1.09
N ALA A 90 -4.11 6.59 -1.16
CA ALA A 90 -2.74 7.12 -1.19
C ALA A 90 -2.46 7.97 -2.44
N ILE A 91 -2.88 7.52 -3.63
CA ILE A 91 -2.76 8.28 -4.88
C ILE A 91 -3.54 9.59 -4.77
N SER A 92 -4.76 9.54 -4.25
CA SER A 92 -5.61 10.71 -4.03
C SER A 92 -4.95 11.74 -3.10
N MET A 93 -4.22 11.29 -2.07
CA MET A 93 -3.50 12.20 -1.17
C MET A 93 -2.33 12.89 -1.85
N HIS A 94 -1.54 12.19 -2.68
CA HIS A 94 -0.49 12.82 -3.48
C HIS A 94 -1.05 13.84 -4.48
N VAL A 95 -2.17 13.50 -5.15
CA VAL A 95 -2.87 14.43 -6.06
C VAL A 95 -3.37 15.65 -5.28
N LYS A 96 -3.98 15.45 -4.11
CA LYS A 96 -4.51 16.53 -3.26
C LYS A 96 -3.45 17.57 -2.90
N ILE A 97 -2.21 17.16 -2.65
CA ILE A 97 -1.12 18.08 -2.31
C ILE A 97 -0.30 18.52 -3.54
N ASN A 98 -0.76 18.20 -4.74
CA ASN A 98 -0.08 18.48 -6.02
C ASN A 98 1.37 17.98 -6.05
N ASP A 99 1.60 16.77 -5.54
CA ASP A 99 2.92 16.14 -5.64
C ASP A 99 3.28 15.78 -7.07
N GLU A 100 4.59 15.67 -7.32
CA GLU A 100 5.10 15.07 -8.56
C GLU A 100 4.55 13.65 -8.74
N LEU A 101 4.01 13.35 -9.93
CA LEU A 101 3.41 12.05 -10.26
C LEU A 101 4.30 10.84 -9.93
N LYS A 102 5.63 11.02 -10.01
CA LYS A 102 6.60 9.97 -9.66
C LYS A 102 6.44 9.47 -8.23
N LYS A 103 5.99 10.30 -7.28
CA LYS A 103 5.82 9.92 -5.88
C LYS A 103 4.64 8.97 -5.67
N SER A 104 3.61 9.09 -6.52
CA SER A 104 2.46 8.17 -6.53
C SER A 104 2.77 6.83 -7.19
N LEU A 105 3.90 6.68 -7.88
CA LEU A 105 4.23 5.49 -8.65
C LEU A 105 4.19 4.19 -7.81
N PRO A 106 4.75 4.13 -6.58
CA PRO A 106 4.66 2.91 -5.78
C PRO A 106 3.22 2.54 -5.43
N ALA A 107 2.37 3.53 -5.09
CA ALA A 107 0.96 3.28 -4.79
C ALA A 107 0.19 2.82 -6.04
N PHE A 108 0.49 3.42 -7.20
CA PHE A 108 -0.09 3.03 -8.48
C PHE A 108 0.29 1.60 -8.88
N LEU A 109 1.56 1.22 -8.76
CA LEU A 109 2.00 -0.14 -9.04
C LEU A 109 1.33 -1.16 -8.11
N MET A 110 1.24 -0.85 -6.82
CA MET A 110 0.54 -1.71 -5.85
C MET A 110 -0.95 -1.84 -6.15
N LEU A 111 -1.60 -0.78 -6.67
CA LEU A 111 -2.98 -0.84 -7.13
C LEU A 111 -3.12 -1.80 -8.32
N LEU A 112 -2.27 -1.67 -9.34
CA LEU A 112 -2.30 -2.56 -10.50
C LEU A 112 -2.06 -4.02 -10.12
N LEU A 113 -1.10 -4.28 -9.22
CA LEU A 113 -0.84 -5.63 -8.72
C LEU A 113 -2.04 -6.19 -7.95
N SER A 114 -2.69 -5.38 -7.11
CA SER A 114 -3.88 -5.81 -6.35
C SER A 114 -5.05 -6.12 -7.28
N LEU A 115 -5.27 -5.31 -8.32
CA LEU A 115 -6.27 -5.57 -9.34
C LEU A 115 -5.95 -6.82 -10.16
N ALA A 116 -4.66 -7.04 -10.48
CA ALA A 116 -4.23 -8.23 -11.20
C ALA A 116 -4.52 -9.51 -10.39
N VAL A 117 -4.24 -9.52 -9.09
CA VAL A 117 -4.61 -10.63 -8.19
C VAL A 117 -6.11 -10.90 -8.27
N MET A 118 -6.97 -9.87 -8.11
CA MET A 118 -8.43 -10.02 -8.17
C MET A 118 -8.99 -10.54 -9.50
N LEU A 119 -8.26 -10.37 -10.61
CA LEU A 119 -8.69 -10.75 -11.96
C LEU A 119 -8.12 -12.11 -12.40
N ILE A 120 -7.08 -12.60 -11.70
CA ILE A 120 -6.33 -13.81 -12.06
C ILE A 120 -6.63 -14.96 -11.10
N ASP A 121 -7.12 -14.66 -9.89
CA ASP A 121 -7.69 -15.61 -8.91
C ASP A 121 -8.66 -16.61 -9.58
#